data_AF-A0A355QHN8-F1
#
_entry.id   AF-A0A355QHN8-F1
#
_cell.length_a   1.000
_cell.length_b   1.000
_cell.length_c   1.000
_cell.angle_alpha   90.00
_cell.angle_beta   90.00
_cell.angle_gamma   90.00
#
_symmetry.space_group_name_H-M   'P 1'
#
loop_
_entity.id
_entity.type
_entity.pdbx_description
1 polymer ?
#
loop_
_entity_poly.entity_id
_entity_poly.type
_entity_poly.pdbx_seq_one_letter_code
_entity_poly.pdbx_strand_id
1 'polypeptide(L)' 'RFDGAGLHSWWDYRGGAFYKRMGMRIDLVYASAPAAEVLEFVLVDRNERKGEKPSDHAPVVADFAIA' A
#
# COMPACT_ATOMS: atom_id res chain seq x y z
N ARG A 1 8.49 -8.67 -3.94
CA ARG A 1 7.94 -10.07 -3.94
C ARG A 1 6.50 -10.14 -4.45
N PHE A 2 5.86 -9.02 -4.78
CA PHE A 2 4.62 -8.94 -5.55
C PHE A 2 4.93 -8.07 -6.77
N ASP A 3 4.46 -8.48 -7.95
CA ASP A 3 4.48 -7.68 -9.17
C ASP A 3 3.38 -6.60 -9.12
N GLY A 4 3.26 -5.79 -10.17
CA GLY A 4 2.25 -4.73 -10.23
C GLY A 4 0.80 -5.24 -10.09
N ALA A 5 0.53 -6.51 -10.42
CA ALA A 5 -0.80 -7.10 -10.33
C ALA A 5 -1.13 -7.60 -8.91
N GLY A 6 -0.14 -8.02 -8.12
CA GLY A 6 -0.33 -8.52 -6.75
C GLY A 6 -0.18 -7.49 -5.64
N LEU A 7 0.14 -6.24 -5.95
CA LEU A 7 0.29 -5.15 -4.98
C LEU A 7 -1.04 -4.43 -4.78
N HIS A 8 -1.69 -4.67 -3.66
CA HIS A 8 -2.97 -4.06 -3.27
C HIS A 8 -2.81 -3.25 -1.99
N SER A 9 -3.65 -2.25 -1.80
CA SER A 9 -3.75 -1.45 -0.58
C SER A 9 -5.03 -1.72 0.20
N TRP A 10 -6.01 -2.40 -0.42
CA TRP A 10 -7.31 -2.69 0.19
C TRP A 10 -7.75 -4.14 -0.07
N TRP A 11 -8.47 -4.71 0.90
CA TRP A 11 -9.15 -6.00 0.79
C TRP A 11 -10.46 -6.01 1.59
N ASP A 12 -11.54 -6.51 0.97
CA ASP A 12 -12.83 -6.70 1.65
C ASP A 12 -12.65 -7.59 2.90
N TYR A 13 -13.30 -7.22 4.01
CA TYR A 13 -13.31 -8.02 5.23
C TYR A 13 -13.93 -9.41 5.02
N ARG A 14 -14.93 -9.50 4.14
CA ARG A 14 -15.72 -10.72 3.92
C ARG A 14 -14.94 -11.76 3.13
N GLY A 15 -15.17 -13.03 3.46
CA GLY A 15 -14.64 -14.14 2.68
C GLY A 15 -13.11 -14.32 2.71
N GLY A 16 -12.40 -13.60 3.57
CA GLY A 16 -10.95 -13.74 3.77
C GLY A 16 -10.10 -13.21 2.61
N ALA A 17 -10.55 -12.15 1.93
CA ALA A 17 -9.91 -11.62 0.72
C ALA A 17 -8.42 -11.27 0.91
N PHE A 18 -8.04 -10.77 2.10
CA PHE A 18 -6.65 -10.46 2.45
C PHE A 18 -5.70 -11.67 2.37
N TYR A 19 -6.15 -12.84 2.83
CA TYR A 19 -5.36 -14.09 2.79
C TYR A 19 -5.36 -14.71 1.40
N LYS A 20 -6.46 -14.54 0.66
CA LYS A 20 -6.61 -14.99 -0.74
C LYS A 20 -5.92 -14.08 -1.76
N ARG A 21 -5.35 -12.95 -1.32
CA ARG A 21 -4.73 -11.92 -2.19
C ARG A 21 -5.70 -11.37 -3.23
N MET A 22 -6.98 -11.25 -2.88
CA MET A 22 -8.01 -10.68 -3.73
C MET A 22 -8.24 -9.22 -3.32
N GLY A 23 -7.41 -8.31 -3.80
CA GLY A 23 -7.46 -6.91 -3.37
C GLY A 23 -7.57 -5.92 -4.53
N MET A 24 -7.59 -4.65 -4.17
CA MET A 24 -7.49 -3.53 -5.11
C MET A 24 -6.39 -2.57 -4.66
N ARG A 25 -5.80 -1.85 -5.63
CA ARG A 25 -4.88 -0.74 -5.34
C ARG A 25 -5.60 0.57 -5.54
N ILE A 26 -6.16 1.11 -4.45
CA ILE A 26 -7.03 2.30 -4.48
C ILE A 26 -6.51 3.44 -3.60
N ASP A 27 -5.42 3.20 -2.87
CA ASP A 27 -4.71 4.21 -2.09
C ASP A 27 -3.41 4.54 -2.84
N LEU A 28 -3.24 5.82 -3.19
CA LEU A 28 -2.20 6.28 -4.11
C LEU A 28 -1.49 7.50 -3.55
N VAL A 29 -0.19 7.61 -3.80
CA VAL A 29 0.59 8.82 -3.55
C VAL A 29 0.87 9.48 -4.89
N TYR A 30 0.30 10.67 -5.10
CA TYR A 30 0.61 11.52 -6.24
C TYR A 30 1.61 12.58 -5.81
N ALA A 31 2.68 12.74 -6.59
CA ALA A 31 3.73 13.71 -6.33
C ALA A 31 3.85 14.69 -7.51
N SER A 32 4.18 15.95 -7.20
CA SER A 32 4.65 16.89 -8.21
C SER A 32 6.03 16.46 -8.74
N ALA A 33 6.45 16.99 -9.89
CA ALA A 33 7.76 16.65 -10.46
C ALA A 33 8.94 16.87 -9.49
N PRO A 34 9.06 18.01 -8.78
CA PRO A 34 10.14 18.20 -7.82
C PRO A 34 10.11 17.24 -6.63
N ALA A 35 8.92 16.87 -6.15
CA ALA A 35 8.80 15.87 -5.08
C ALA A 35 9.18 14.46 -5.57
N ALA A 36 8.83 14.12 -6.81
CA ALA A 36 9.20 12.84 -7.41
C ALA A 36 10.71 12.69 -7.62
N GLU A 37 11.45 13.79 -7.83
CA GLU A 37 12.91 13.79 -7.97
C GLU A 37 13.66 13.40 -6.69
N VAL A 38 13.07 13.67 -5.51
CA VAL A 38 13.64 13.36 -4.20
C VAL A 38 12.99 12.15 -3.53
N LEU A 39 12.18 11.39 -4.27
CA LEU A 39 11.53 10.18 -3.77
C LEU A 39 12.56 9.06 -3.58
N GLU A 40 12.68 8.53 -2.35
CA GLU A 40 13.59 7.42 -2.06
C GLU A 40 12.90 6.07 -2.26
N PHE A 41 11.71 5.89 -1.67
CA PHE A 41 10.95 4.66 -1.84
C PHE A 41 9.44 4.88 -1.68
N VAL A 42 8.66 3.95 -2.25
CA VAL A 42 7.23 3.82 -2.01
C VAL A 42 6.91 2.36 -1.74
N LEU A 43 6.09 2.10 -0.72
CA LEU A 43 5.64 0.76 -0.38
C LEU A 43 4.19 0.74 0.10
N VAL A 44 3.57 -0.44 0.03
CA VAL A 44 2.36 -0.75 0.79
C VAL A 44 2.76 -1.60 1.98
N ASP A 45 2.51 -1.12 3.19
CA ASP A 45 2.79 -1.89 4.40
C ASP A 45 1.67 -2.90 4.68
N ARG A 46 1.75 -4.00 3.93
CA ARG A 46 0.81 -5.13 4.08
C ARG A 46 0.89 -5.78 5.47
N ASN A 47 1.99 -5.63 6.20
CA ASN A 47 2.10 -6.26 7.51
C ASN A 47 1.29 -5.52 8.56
N GLU A 48 1.21 -4.19 8.48
CA GLU A 48 0.41 -3.37 9.39
C GLU A 48 -1.10 -3.67 9.29
N ARG A 49 -1.55 -4.21 8.16
CA ARG A 49 -2.93 -4.71 7.96
C ARG A 49 -3.24 -6.02 8.70
N LYS A 50 -2.25 -6.70 9.30
CA LYS A 50 -2.45 -7.94 10.08
C LYS A 50 -2.85 -7.60 11.52
N GLY A 51 -3.36 -8.58 12.26
CA GLY A 51 -3.66 -8.44 13.69
C GLY A 51 -5.16 -8.45 14.00
N GLU A 52 -5.52 -8.02 15.21
CA GLU A 52 -6.90 -7.98 15.69
C GLU A 52 -7.60 -6.70 15.24
N LYS A 53 -8.80 -6.85 14.67
CA LYS A 53 -9.64 -5.74 14.16
C LYS A 53 -8.88 -4.65 13.36
N PRO A 54 -8.04 -5.04 12.38
CA PRO A 54 -7.34 -4.06 11.53
C PRO A 54 -8.34 -3.31 10.63
N SER A 55 -7.93 -2.15 10.11
CA SER A 55 -8.56 -1.49 8.95
C SER A 55 -8.65 -2.46 7.76
N ASP A 56 -9.49 -2.23 6.76
CA ASP A 56 -9.53 -2.97 5.48
C ASP A 56 -8.44 -2.49 4.50
N HIS A 57 -7.87 -1.32 4.77
CA HIS A 57 -6.73 -0.78 4.07
C HIS A 57 -5.41 -1.10 4.77
N ALA A 58 -4.35 -1.25 3.96
CA ALA A 58 -2.96 -1.21 4.38
C ALA A 58 -2.38 0.19 4.11
N PRO A 59 -1.53 0.74 4.98
CA PRO A 59 -0.86 2.00 4.74
C PRO A 59 -0.05 1.98 3.44
N VAL A 60 -0.11 3.08 2.69
CA VAL A 60 0.82 3.37 1.59
C VAL A 60 1.77 4.45 2.06
N VAL A 61 3.06 4.15 2.03
CA VAL A 61 4.11 5.00 2.57
C VAL A 61 5.03 5.40 1.44
N ALA A 62 5.32 6.69 1.35
CA ALA A 62 6.32 7.26 0.45
C ALA A 62 7.32 8.05 1.29
N ASP A 63 8.60 7.80 1.07
CA ASP A 63 9.70 8.49 1.74
C ASP A 63 10.39 9.43 0.75
N PHE A 64 10.64 10.65 1.19
CA PHE A 64 11.21 11.72 0.40
C PHE A 64 12.40 12.32 1.15
N ALA A 65 13.55 12.38 0.49
CA ALA A 65 14.71 13.05 1.01
C ALA A 65 14.43 14.55 1.12
N ILE A 66 14.69 15.13 2.30
CA ILE A 66 14.64 16.57 2.53
C ILE A 66 16.09 17.05 2.68
N ALA A 67 16.49 18.03 1.87
CA ALA A 67 17.81 18.65 1.91
C ALA A 67 17.99 19.56 3.13
#